data_AF-A0AA38P5Z1-F1
#
_entry.id   AF-A0AA38P5Z1-F1
#
_cell.length_a   1.000
_cell.length_b   1.000
_cell.length_c   1.000
_cell.angle_alpha   90.00
_cell.angle_beta   90.00
_cell.angle_gamma   90.00
#
_symmetry.space_group_name_H-M   'P 1'
#
loop_
_entity.id
_entity.type
_entity.pdbx_description
1 polymer ?
#
loop_
_entity_poly.entity_id
_entity_poly.type
_entity_poly.pdbx_seq_one_letter_code
_entity_poly.pdbx_strand_id
1 'polypeptide(L)'
;MLGLSRNSIIAPLFTETGIMPIRPRRVILALRYLSYLLELQHDHYAYLSLQESSRLRENGEHSWLSDLDWAIQHLQGSSLSLPPLPELTTDSISVLITGISHCTMLSLQQFIDSSARLTFLQGRREPHKDGTASYSASNLRHYLTQVRRPEHRITLTKLLCGDLTPVTFRASPASVKPLPEQHQHHKCCRACQDPLQVGGDPPT
;
A
#
# COMPACT_ATOMS: atom_id res chain seq x y z
N MET A 1 15.61 -10.41 4.99
CA MET A 1 14.73 -9.40 4.34
C MET A 1 14.80 -9.59 2.83
N LEU A 2 13.77 -9.14 2.10
CA LEU A 2 13.55 -9.30 0.64
C LEU A 2 14.71 -8.88 -0.30
N GLY A 3 15.83 -8.38 0.26
CA GLY A 3 17.04 -8.03 -0.49
C GLY A 3 16.91 -6.77 -1.34
N LEU A 4 15.84 -5.99 -1.16
CA LEU A 4 15.56 -4.76 -1.88
C LEU A 4 16.49 -3.61 -1.46
N SER A 5 16.86 -2.76 -2.41
CA SER A 5 17.67 -1.57 -2.20
C SER A 5 16.86 -0.43 -1.56
N ARG A 6 17.54 0.62 -1.10
CA ARG A 6 16.89 1.84 -0.56
C ARG A 6 16.04 2.57 -1.60
N ASN A 7 16.30 2.35 -2.89
CA ASN A 7 15.59 2.97 -4.02
C ASN A 7 14.48 2.07 -4.58
N SER A 8 14.25 0.92 -3.94
CA SER A 8 13.16 0.04 -4.30
C SER A 8 11.82 0.68 -3.95
N ILE A 9 10.83 0.40 -4.80
CA ILE A 9 9.46 0.75 -4.51
C ILE A 9 9.00 -0.05 -3.28
N ILE A 10 8.26 0.60 -2.39
CA ILE A 10 7.80 0.02 -1.13
C ILE A 10 6.47 -0.75 -1.32
N ALA A 11 5.60 -0.37 -2.26
CA ALA A 11 4.32 -1.05 -2.47
C ALA A 11 4.43 -2.59 -2.63
N PRO A 12 5.40 -3.13 -3.40
CA PRO A 12 5.65 -4.58 -3.49
C PRO A 12 5.95 -5.26 -2.15
N LEU A 13 6.57 -4.56 -1.19
CA LEU A 13 6.79 -5.12 0.15
C LEU A 13 5.46 -5.57 0.75
N PHE A 14 4.42 -4.75 0.64
CA PHE A 14 3.13 -5.01 1.26
C PHE A 14 2.32 -6.03 0.47
N THR A 15 2.26 -5.87 -0.87
CA THR A 15 1.46 -6.75 -1.73
C THR A 15 2.04 -8.15 -1.88
N GLU A 16 3.36 -8.30 -1.80
CA GLU A 16 4.02 -9.60 -1.95
C GLU A 16 4.15 -10.37 -0.62
N THR A 17 4.09 -9.68 0.53
CA THR A 17 4.18 -10.34 1.84
C THR A 17 2.82 -10.55 2.51
N GLY A 18 1.75 -9.93 2.00
CA GLY A 18 0.46 -9.92 2.68
C GLY A 18 0.42 -8.98 3.90
N ILE A 19 1.47 -8.19 4.12
CA ILE A 19 1.60 -7.31 5.29
C ILE A 19 0.98 -5.96 4.95
N MET A 20 0.02 -5.50 5.75
CA MET A 20 -0.54 -4.16 5.62
C MET A 20 0.46 -3.07 6.06
N PRO A 21 0.49 -1.89 5.41
CA PRO A 21 1.34 -0.78 5.81
C PRO A 21 1.12 -0.34 7.27
N ILE A 22 2.16 0.19 7.91
CA ILE A 22 2.13 0.54 9.34
C ILE A 22 1.10 1.62 9.68
N ARG A 23 0.92 2.62 8.81
CA ARG A 23 0.00 3.75 9.03
C ARG A 23 -1.47 3.30 9.17
N PRO A 24 -2.08 2.63 8.17
CA PRO A 24 -3.44 2.13 8.29
C PRO A 24 -3.60 1.12 9.43
N ARG A 25 -2.58 0.29 9.71
CA ARG A 25 -2.62 -0.62 10.88
C ARG A 25 -2.75 0.11 12.20
N ARG A 26 -2.00 1.20 12.41
CA ARG A 26 -2.10 2.01 13.63
C ARG A 26 -3.47 2.66 13.78
N VAL A 27 -4.03 3.14 12.68
CA VAL A 27 -5.40 3.70 12.66
C VAL A 27 -6.43 2.63 13.00
N ILE A 28 -6.36 1.45 12.39
CA ILE A 28 -7.25 0.32 12.70
C ILE A 28 -7.15 -0.08 14.18
N LEU A 29 -5.95 -0.09 14.74
CA LEU A 29 -5.77 -0.39 16.17
C LEU A 29 -6.42 0.67 17.06
N ALA A 30 -6.24 1.95 16.73
CA ALA A 30 -6.89 3.05 17.45
C ALA A 30 -8.42 2.99 17.33
N LEU A 31 -8.95 2.62 16.18
CA LEU A 31 -10.40 2.42 15.97
C LEU A 31 -10.95 1.25 16.77
N ARG A 32 -10.22 0.13 16.87
CA ARG A 32 -10.61 -0.97 17.76
C ARG A 32 -10.61 -0.56 19.22
N TYR A 33 -9.65 0.25 19.63
CA TYR A 33 -9.65 0.82 20.97
C TYR A 33 -10.83 1.78 21.19
N LEU A 34 -11.18 2.61 20.19
CA LEU A 34 -12.39 3.43 20.23
C LEU A 34 -13.66 2.58 20.40
N SER A 35 -13.77 1.46 19.68
CA SER A 35 -14.90 0.52 19.83
C SER A 35 -15.01 0.01 21.26
N TYR A 36 -13.89 -0.36 21.87
CA TYR A 36 -13.83 -0.75 23.27
C TYR A 36 -14.29 0.38 24.20
N LEU A 37 -13.88 1.63 23.94
CA LEU A 37 -14.30 2.77 24.76
C LEU A 37 -15.81 3.01 24.71
N LEU A 38 -16.46 2.78 23.56
CA LEU A 38 -17.91 2.94 23.41
C LEU A 38 -18.71 1.88 24.17
N GLU A 39 -18.12 0.71 24.45
CA GLU A 39 -18.76 -0.37 25.20
C GLU A 39 -18.68 -0.18 26.72
N LEU A 40 -17.87 0.78 27.20
CA LEU A 40 -17.70 1.03 28.63
C LEU A 40 -18.93 1.68 29.25
N GLN A 41 -19.08 1.48 30.56
CA GLN A 41 -20.08 2.19 31.35
C GLN A 41 -19.82 3.70 31.34
N HIS A 42 -20.90 4.49 31.37
CA HIS A 42 -20.85 5.94 31.29
C HIS A 42 -20.05 6.60 32.43
N ASP A 43 -20.00 5.94 33.59
CA ASP A 43 -19.26 6.42 34.77
C ASP A 43 -17.76 6.05 34.73
N HIS A 44 -17.33 5.25 33.75
CA HIS A 44 -15.94 4.84 33.65
C HIS A 44 -15.07 6.01 33.17
N TYR A 45 -13.94 6.27 33.83
CA TYR A 45 -13.05 7.40 33.51
C TYR A 45 -12.65 7.46 32.03
N ALA A 46 -12.41 6.31 31.40
CA ALA A 46 -12.07 6.26 29.99
C ALA A 46 -13.22 6.70 29.07
N TYR A 47 -14.48 6.40 29.41
CA TYR A 47 -15.65 6.90 28.67
C TYR A 47 -15.83 8.41 28.87
N LEU A 48 -15.70 8.90 30.11
CA LEU A 48 -15.72 10.33 30.39
C LEU A 48 -14.62 11.08 29.61
N SER A 49 -13.41 10.50 29.52
CA SER A 49 -12.32 11.08 28.71
C SER A 49 -12.63 11.10 27.21
N LEU A 50 -13.40 10.12 26.71
CA LEU A 50 -13.85 10.09 25.33
C LEU A 50 -14.87 11.22 25.07
N GLN A 51 -15.80 11.43 25.99
CA GLN A 51 -16.77 12.53 25.89
C GLN A 51 -16.08 13.89 25.87
N GLU A 52 -15.12 14.13 26.76
CA GLU A 52 -14.32 15.36 26.76
C GLU A 52 -13.49 15.50 25.47
N SER A 53 -12.91 14.41 24.96
CA SER A 53 -12.23 14.43 23.66
C SER A 53 -13.18 14.79 22.52
N SER A 54 -14.46 14.39 22.57
CA SER A 54 -15.45 14.80 21.55
C SER A 54 -15.76 16.28 21.66
N ARG A 55 -15.97 16.77 22.88
CA ARG A 55 -16.23 18.19 23.15
C ARG A 55 -15.08 19.08 22.66
N LEU A 56 -13.83 18.66 22.89
CA LEU A 56 -12.65 19.35 22.36
C LEU A 56 -12.64 19.39 20.83
N ARG A 57 -12.90 18.24 20.18
CA ARG A 57 -12.98 18.15 18.71
C ARG A 57 -14.08 19.05 18.14
N GLU A 58 -15.25 19.11 18.76
CA GLU A 58 -16.37 19.98 18.35
C GLU A 58 -16.03 21.47 18.47
N ASN A 59 -15.22 21.84 19.47
CA ASN A 59 -14.70 23.19 19.65
C ASN A 59 -13.51 23.53 18.73
N GLY A 60 -13.05 22.58 17.91
CA GLY A 60 -11.89 22.77 17.03
C GLY A 60 -10.53 22.67 17.74
N GLU A 61 -10.50 22.16 18.97
CA GLU A 61 -9.29 22.01 19.78
C GLU A 61 -8.62 20.65 19.56
N HIS A 62 -7.32 20.57 19.86
CA HIS A 62 -6.56 19.33 19.77
C HIS A 62 -7.01 18.30 20.80
N SER A 63 -7.30 17.09 20.34
CA SER A 63 -7.77 15.96 21.13
C SER A 63 -7.40 14.63 20.49
N TRP A 64 -7.51 13.53 21.24
CA TRP A 64 -7.22 12.20 20.69
C TRP A 64 -8.17 11.84 19.53
N LEU A 65 -9.45 12.23 19.60
CA LEU A 65 -10.41 12.03 18.51
C LEU A 65 -10.12 12.90 17.28
N SER A 66 -9.70 14.15 17.45
CA SER A 66 -9.31 15.00 16.31
C SER A 66 -8.06 14.45 15.61
N ASP A 67 -7.09 13.95 16.37
CA ASP A 67 -5.88 13.34 15.82
C ASP A 67 -6.20 12.04 15.06
N LEU A 68 -7.16 11.27 15.57
CA LEU A 68 -7.63 10.05 14.91
C LEU A 68 -8.34 10.38 13.58
N ASP A 69 -9.24 11.36 13.57
CA ASP A 69 -9.92 11.83 12.35
C ASP A 69 -8.90 12.36 11.32
N TRP A 70 -7.95 13.19 11.76
CA TRP A 70 -6.85 13.65 10.92
C TRP A 70 -6.05 12.50 10.34
N ALA A 71 -5.70 11.50 11.18
CA ALA A 71 -4.93 10.34 10.74
C ALA A 71 -5.70 9.49 9.71
N ILE A 72 -7.02 9.37 9.83
CA ILE A 72 -7.88 8.69 8.86
C ILE A 72 -7.87 9.45 7.54
N GLN A 73 -8.07 10.78 7.56
CA GLN A 73 -8.12 11.61 6.36
C GLN A 73 -6.77 11.66 5.62
N HIS A 74 -5.65 11.55 6.34
CA HIS A 74 -4.30 11.58 5.78
C HIS A 74 -3.78 10.20 5.31
N LEU A 75 -4.62 9.16 5.31
CA LEU A 75 -4.26 7.91 4.65
C LEU A 75 -4.26 8.11 3.13
N GLN A 76 -3.45 7.31 2.45
CA GLN A 76 -3.37 7.40 0.99
C GLN A 76 -4.66 6.87 0.37
N GLY A 77 -5.35 7.71 -0.41
CA GLY A 77 -6.59 7.36 -1.09
C GLY A 77 -7.82 7.25 -0.17
N SER A 78 -7.76 7.77 1.06
CA SER A 78 -8.92 7.84 1.94
C SER A 78 -9.69 9.14 1.74
N SER A 79 -10.99 9.02 1.50
CA SER A 79 -11.97 10.10 1.65
C SER A 79 -12.86 9.90 2.88
N LEU A 80 -12.42 9.04 3.79
CA LEU A 80 -13.15 8.66 5.00
C LEU A 80 -12.90 9.69 6.10
N SER A 81 -13.92 9.94 6.92
CA SER A 81 -13.83 10.77 8.12
C SER A 81 -14.45 10.04 9.29
N LEU A 82 -14.06 10.44 10.49
CA LEU A 82 -14.64 9.91 11.72
C LEU A 82 -15.98 10.63 11.98
N PRO A 83 -17.11 9.91 12.18
CA PRO A 83 -18.38 10.53 12.55
C PRO A 83 -18.31 11.27 13.90
N PRO A 84 -19.28 12.14 14.22
CA PRO A 84 -19.41 12.72 15.55
C PRO A 84 -19.79 11.63 16.58
N LEU A 85 -19.46 11.85 17.86
CA LEU A 85 -19.69 10.87 18.94
C LEU A 85 -21.13 10.30 19.03
N PRO A 86 -22.23 11.07 18.87
CA PRO A 86 -23.58 10.50 18.94
C PRO A 86 -23.91 9.50 17.81
N GLU A 87 -23.17 9.55 16.69
CA GLU A 87 -23.33 8.63 15.56
C GLU A 87 -22.32 7.47 15.58
N LEU A 88 -21.37 7.52 16.51
CA LEU A 88 -20.35 6.49 16.68
C LEU A 88 -20.96 5.27 17.40
N THR A 89 -20.97 4.15 16.70
CA THR A 89 -21.37 2.84 17.19
C THR A 89 -20.27 1.83 16.88
N THR A 90 -20.27 0.70 17.57
CA THR A 90 -19.35 -0.41 17.27
C THR A 90 -19.46 -0.86 15.81
N ASP A 91 -20.68 -0.84 15.26
CA ASP A 91 -20.97 -1.18 13.87
C ASP A 91 -20.39 -0.15 12.90
N SER A 92 -20.57 1.15 13.17
CA SER A 92 -20.02 2.20 12.30
C SER A 92 -18.48 2.18 12.28
N ILE A 93 -17.84 1.85 13.41
CA ILE A 93 -16.40 1.63 13.48
C ILE A 93 -15.97 0.40 12.66
N SER A 94 -16.73 -0.70 12.72
CA SER A 94 -16.43 -1.91 11.94
C SER A 94 -16.48 -1.65 10.42
N VAL A 95 -17.46 -0.85 9.97
CA VAL A 95 -17.59 -0.40 8.58
C VAL A 95 -16.40 0.48 8.21
N LEU A 96 -15.99 1.40 9.09
CA LEU A 96 -14.85 2.28 8.86
C LEU A 96 -13.53 1.49 8.76
N ILE A 97 -13.31 0.49 9.62
CA ILE A 97 -12.14 -0.39 9.57
C ILE A 97 -12.10 -1.16 8.24
N THR A 98 -13.25 -1.67 7.80
CA THR A 98 -13.39 -2.38 6.52
C THR A 98 -13.10 -1.44 5.35
N GLY A 99 -13.65 -0.23 5.38
CA GLY A 99 -13.40 0.83 4.40
C GLY A 99 -11.92 1.22 4.31
N ILE A 100 -11.25 1.46 5.44
CA ILE A 100 -9.81 1.78 5.49
C ILE A 100 -8.97 0.65 4.90
N SER A 101 -9.31 -0.60 5.24
CA SER A 101 -8.62 -1.77 4.72
C SER A 101 -8.77 -1.86 3.20
N HIS A 102 -9.98 -1.64 2.69
CA HIS A 102 -10.28 -1.62 1.25
C HIS A 102 -9.55 -0.48 0.52
N CYS A 103 -9.66 0.76 1.01
CA CYS A 103 -8.97 1.93 0.44
C CYS A 103 -7.45 1.72 0.40
N THR A 104 -6.88 1.15 1.47
CA THR A 104 -5.44 0.84 1.52
C THR A 104 -5.05 -0.16 0.42
N MET A 105 -5.85 -1.21 0.23
CA MET A 105 -5.58 -2.20 -0.82
C MET A 105 -5.72 -1.62 -2.22
N LEU A 106 -6.76 -0.83 -2.46
CA LEU A 106 -6.95 -0.13 -3.74
C LEU A 106 -5.79 0.83 -4.02
N SER A 107 -5.35 1.61 -3.05
CA SER A 107 -4.24 2.55 -3.22
C SER A 107 -2.92 1.84 -3.55
N LEU A 108 -2.60 0.73 -2.86
CA LEU A 108 -1.44 -0.10 -3.19
C LEU A 108 -1.55 -0.68 -4.60
N GLN A 109 -2.75 -1.06 -5.01
CA GLN A 109 -2.98 -1.63 -6.32
C GLN A 109 -2.81 -0.61 -7.43
N GLN A 110 -3.44 0.56 -7.28
CA GLN A 110 -3.25 1.70 -8.18
C GLN A 110 -1.76 2.10 -8.28
N PHE A 111 -1.01 1.99 -7.19
CA PHE A 111 0.44 2.23 -7.22
C PHE A 111 1.18 1.21 -8.11
N ILE A 112 0.81 -0.07 -8.06
CA ILE A 112 1.39 -1.10 -8.93
C ILE A 112 1.02 -0.85 -10.40
N ASP A 113 -0.26 -0.56 -10.64
CA ASP A 113 -0.79 -0.41 -12.01
C ASP A 113 -0.26 0.85 -12.69
N SER A 114 0.01 1.92 -11.92
CA SER A 114 0.61 3.15 -12.45
C SER A 114 2.13 3.08 -12.63
N SER A 115 2.82 2.14 -11.97
CA SER A 115 4.29 2.11 -12.00
C SER A 115 4.85 1.28 -13.15
N ALA A 116 5.52 1.94 -14.09
CA ALA A 116 6.25 1.27 -15.18
C ALA A 116 7.37 0.32 -14.70
N ARG A 117 7.84 0.44 -13.44
CA ARG A 117 8.84 -0.48 -12.87
C ARG A 117 8.24 -1.79 -12.39
N LEU A 118 6.91 -1.84 -12.20
CA LEU A 118 6.20 -2.97 -11.61
C LEU A 118 5.35 -3.73 -12.64
N THR A 119 5.68 -3.63 -13.93
CA THR A 119 4.94 -4.30 -15.01
C THR A 119 4.76 -5.80 -14.78
N PHE A 120 5.74 -6.49 -14.16
CA PHE A 120 5.62 -7.91 -13.84
C PHE A 120 4.60 -8.23 -12.73
N LEU A 121 4.19 -7.22 -11.94
CA LEU A 121 3.17 -7.36 -10.90
C LEU A 121 1.78 -6.93 -11.38
N GLN A 122 1.68 -6.22 -12.50
CA GLN A 122 0.42 -5.75 -13.07
C GLN A 122 -0.42 -6.92 -13.57
N GLY A 123 -1.70 -6.96 -13.18
CA GLY A 123 -2.65 -8.01 -13.60
C GLY A 123 -2.29 -9.43 -13.15
N ARG A 124 -1.35 -9.59 -12.21
CA ARG A 124 -0.85 -10.90 -11.78
C ARG A 124 -1.94 -11.70 -11.07
N ARG A 125 -2.25 -12.88 -11.61
CA ARG A 125 -3.20 -13.84 -11.03
C ARG A 125 -2.46 -14.93 -10.27
N GLU A 126 -2.94 -15.28 -9.08
CA GLU A 126 -2.36 -16.35 -8.27
C GLU A 126 -3.14 -17.66 -8.43
N PRO A 127 -2.44 -18.81 -8.50
CA PRO A 127 -3.08 -20.11 -8.49
C PRO A 127 -3.76 -20.35 -7.14
N HIS A 128 -5.06 -20.62 -7.14
CA HIS A 128 -5.82 -20.99 -5.95
C HIS A 128 -5.88 -22.52 -5.82
N LYS A 129 -5.86 -23.06 -4.59
CA LYS A 129 -5.87 -24.52 -4.36
C LYS A 129 -7.13 -25.20 -4.91
N ASP A 130 -8.25 -24.49 -4.91
CA ASP A 130 -9.57 -25.03 -5.22
C ASP A 130 -10.18 -24.51 -6.55
N GLY A 131 -9.40 -23.93 -7.47
CA GLY A 131 -9.96 -23.50 -8.75
C GLY A 131 -9.15 -22.49 -9.58
N THR A 132 -9.87 -21.71 -10.39
CA THR A 132 -9.36 -20.74 -11.37
C THR A 132 -8.45 -19.70 -10.72
N ALA A 133 -7.38 -19.31 -11.42
CA ALA A 133 -6.44 -18.31 -10.94
C ALA A 133 -7.16 -17.00 -10.60
N SER A 134 -7.10 -16.60 -9.33
CA SER A 134 -7.79 -15.41 -8.82
C SER A 134 -6.80 -14.28 -8.60
N TYR A 135 -7.30 -13.06 -8.71
CA TYR A 135 -6.54 -11.88 -8.41
C TYR A 135 -6.53 -11.61 -6.90
N SER A 136 -5.34 -11.42 -6.35
CA SER A 136 -5.18 -11.04 -4.95
C SER A 136 -4.15 -9.92 -4.84
N ALA A 137 -4.63 -8.74 -4.45
CA ALA A 137 -3.83 -7.52 -4.31
C ALA A 137 -2.76 -7.65 -3.22
N SER A 138 -3.00 -8.45 -2.17
CA SER A 138 -2.06 -8.64 -1.07
C SER A 138 -2.13 -10.06 -0.54
N ASN A 139 -1.09 -10.86 -0.81
CA ASN A 139 -0.95 -12.22 -0.31
C ASN A 139 0.53 -12.58 -0.16
N LEU A 140 0.86 -13.45 0.80
CA LEU A 140 2.18 -14.02 0.90
C LEU A 140 2.45 -14.90 -0.33
N ARG A 141 3.33 -14.42 -1.21
CA ARG A 141 3.54 -15.06 -2.51
C ARG A 141 4.27 -16.38 -2.40
N HIS A 142 3.89 -17.33 -3.24
CA HIS A 142 4.44 -18.68 -3.27
C HIS A 142 5.95 -18.72 -3.50
N TYR A 143 6.52 -17.84 -4.32
CA TYR A 143 7.97 -17.85 -4.54
C TYR A 143 8.77 -17.46 -3.29
N LEU A 144 8.17 -16.75 -2.32
CA LEU A 144 8.83 -16.42 -1.05
C LEU A 144 8.95 -17.64 -0.14
N THR A 145 8.05 -18.62 -0.28
CA THR A 145 8.00 -19.82 0.57
C THR A 145 8.53 -21.08 -0.13
N GLN A 146 8.25 -21.26 -1.42
CA GLN A 146 8.59 -22.46 -2.18
C GLN A 146 10.03 -22.47 -2.70
N VAL A 147 10.59 -21.31 -3.05
CA VAL A 147 11.99 -21.23 -3.50
C VAL A 147 12.90 -21.38 -2.29
N ARG A 148 13.52 -22.55 -2.15
CA ARG A 148 14.33 -22.89 -0.97
C ARG A 148 15.62 -22.07 -0.87
N ARG A 149 16.28 -21.80 -2.01
CA ARG A 149 17.54 -21.07 -2.06
C ARG A 149 17.31 -19.57 -1.82
N PRO A 150 17.92 -18.96 -0.77
CA PRO A 150 17.75 -17.55 -0.46
C PRO A 150 18.18 -16.60 -1.59
N GLU A 151 19.26 -16.90 -2.28
CA GLU A 151 19.79 -16.09 -3.38
C GLU A 151 18.80 -16.00 -4.55
N HIS A 152 18.18 -17.13 -4.91
CA HIS A 152 17.19 -17.17 -5.98
C HIS A 152 15.94 -16.37 -5.60
N ARG A 153 15.49 -16.47 -4.33
CA ARG A 153 14.39 -15.65 -3.81
C ARG A 153 14.69 -14.16 -3.97
N ILE A 154 15.86 -13.73 -3.52
CA ILE A 154 16.26 -12.32 -3.60
C ILE A 154 16.32 -11.83 -5.05
N THR A 155 16.91 -12.60 -5.95
CA THR A 155 16.99 -12.24 -7.37
C THR A 155 15.60 -12.13 -8.00
N LEU A 156 14.70 -13.06 -7.71
CA LEU A 156 13.31 -12.99 -8.17
C LEU A 156 12.57 -11.78 -7.60
N THR A 157 12.69 -11.51 -6.29
CA THR A 157 12.07 -10.34 -5.67
C THR A 157 12.59 -9.05 -6.30
N LYS A 158 13.91 -8.92 -6.53
CA LYS A 158 14.50 -7.75 -7.19
C LYS A 158 13.96 -7.58 -8.60
N LEU A 159 13.85 -8.67 -9.38
CA LEU A 159 13.29 -8.63 -10.74
C LEU A 159 11.84 -8.14 -10.71
N LEU A 160 10.99 -8.73 -9.87
CA LEU A 160 9.58 -8.40 -9.78
C LEU A 160 9.32 -6.98 -9.27
N CYS A 161 10.14 -6.51 -8.32
CA CYS A 161 10.00 -5.17 -7.75
C CYS A 161 10.69 -4.08 -8.58
N GLY A 162 11.23 -4.42 -9.76
CA GLY A 162 11.95 -3.48 -10.62
C GLY A 162 13.21 -2.90 -9.96
N ASP A 163 13.81 -3.63 -9.02
CA ASP A 163 15.06 -3.31 -8.32
C ASP A 163 16.26 -4.11 -8.86
N LEU A 164 16.01 -5.04 -9.79
CA LEU A 164 17.07 -5.69 -10.53
C LEU A 164 17.75 -4.64 -11.41
N THR A 165 19.03 -4.41 -11.14
CA THR A 165 19.95 -3.77 -12.08
C THR A 165 20.72 -4.90 -12.77
N PRO A 166 20.18 -5.55 -13.81
CA PRO A 166 20.92 -6.61 -14.48
C PRO A 166 22.27 -6.07 -14.96
N VAL A 167 23.35 -6.72 -14.54
CA VAL A 167 24.69 -6.46 -15.06
C VAL A 167 24.74 -6.70 -16.57
N THR A 168 23.85 -7.54 -17.11
CA THR A 168 23.69 -7.78 -18.54
C THR A 168 23.06 -6.61 -19.31
N PHE A 169 22.34 -5.69 -18.65
CA PHE A 169 21.99 -4.37 -19.24
C PHE A 169 23.11 -3.33 -19.04
N ARG A 170 24.15 -3.66 -18.27
CA ARG A 170 25.42 -2.93 -18.17
C ARG A 170 26.47 -3.60 -19.07
N ALA A 171 26.17 -3.74 -20.36
CA ALA A 171 27.17 -4.15 -21.36
C ALA A 171 28.19 -3.03 -21.66
N SER A 172 28.67 -2.32 -20.64
CA SER A 172 29.83 -1.44 -20.76
C SER A 172 30.62 -1.44 -19.45
N PRO A 173 31.91 -1.77 -19.49
CA PRO A 173 32.80 -1.82 -18.31
C PRO A 173 33.20 -0.43 -17.80
N ALA A 174 32.40 0.61 -18.07
CA ALA A 174 32.71 1.98 -17.71
C ALA A 174 32.02 2.40 -16.41
N SER A 175 32.74 3.16 -15.59
CA SER A 175 32.28 3.71 -14.32
C SER A 175 31.00 4.54 -14.52
N VAL A 176 29.97 4.30 -13.69
CA VAL A 176 28.65 4.90 -13.81
C VAL A 176 28.71 6.37 -13.44
N LYS A 177 28.67 7.26 -14.45
CA LYS A 177 28.20 8.63 -14.26
C LYS A 177 26.66 8.61 -14.34
N PRO A 178 25.92 9.19 -13.37
CA PRO A 178 24.49 9.37 -13.53
C PRO A 178 24.24 10.17 -14.81
N LEU A 179 23.39 9.64 -15.71
CA LEU A 179 23.01 10.40 -16.89
C LEU A 179 22.22 11.64 -16.44
N PRO A 180 22.52 12.83 -17.00
CA PRO A 180 21.72 14.02 -16.74
C PRO A 180 20.25 13.80 -17.17
N GLU A 181 19.33 14.36 -16.39
CA GLU A 181 17.86 14.15 -16.44
C GLU A 181 17.23 14.26 -17.84
N GLN A 182 17.87 14.99 -18.75
CA GLN A 182 17.41 15.24 -20.12
C GLN A 182 17.24 13.98 -20.98
N HIS A 183 17.78 12.82 -20.58
CA HIS A 183 17.73 11.58 -21.36
C HIS A 183 16.59 10.61 -20.97
N GLN A 184 15.77 10.94 -19.97
CA GLN A 184 14.67 10.06 -19.57
C GLN A 184 13.50 10.03 -20.56
N HIS A 185 13.36 11.07 -21.39
CA HIS A 185 12.24 11.23 -22.33
C HIS A 185 12.36 10.40 -23.62
N HIS A 186 13.47 9.70 -23.86
CA HIS A 186 13.68 8.91 -25.08
C HIS A 186 14.04 7.46 -24.78
N LYS A 187 13.27 6.80 -23.91
CA LYS A 187 13.35 5.34 -23.80
C LYS A 187 12.65 4.70 -25.01
N CYS A 188 13.30 4.79 -26.16
CA CYS A 188 12.93 4.00 -27.33
C CYS A 188 13.48 2.58 -27.20
N CYS A 189 12.77 1.60 -27.75
CA CYS A 189 13.28 0.23 -27.85
C CYS A 189 14.53 0.22 -28.74
N ARG A 190 15.64 -0.38 -28.28
CA ARG A 190 16.92 -0.34 -29.00
C ARG A 190 16.92 -1.13 -30.32
N ALA A 191 15.95 -2.03 -30.52
CA ALA A 191 15.84 -2.87 -31.73
C ALA A 191 15.00 -2.21 -32.83
N CYS A 192 13.95 -1.45 -32.48
CA CYS A 192 13.05 -0.82 -33.44
C CYS A 192 13.04 0.72 -33.39
N GLN A 193 13.74 1.34 -32.44
CA GLN A 193 13.81 2.79 -32.21
C GLN A 193 12.45 3.48 -31.94
N ASP A 194 11.37 2.71 -31.80
CA ASP A 194 10.08 3.26 -31.45
C ASP A 194 10.04 3.69 -29.97
N PRO A 195 9.43 4.86 -29.66
CA PRO A 195 9.14 5.24 -28.29
C PRO A 195 8.18 4.21 -27.69
N LEU A 196 8.44 3.79 -26.45
CA LEU A 196 7.53 2.92 -25.70
C LEU A 196 6.18 3.65 -25.53
N GLN A 197 5.23 3.40 -26.42
CA GLN A 197 3.88 3.94 -26.32
C GLN A 197 3.21 3.37 -25.06
N VAL A 198 3.00 4.25 -24.07
CA VAL A 198 2.08 3.98 -22.97
C VAL A 198 0.67 4.09 -23.57
N GLY A 199 -0.10 3.01 -23.45
CA GLY A 199 -1.35 2.73 -24.17
C GLY A 199 -2.23 3.93 -24.55
N GLY A 200 -2.58 3.99 -25.83
CA GLY A 200 -3.74 4.73 -26.35
C GLY A 200 -4.79 3.75 -26.86
N ASP A 201 -6.06 4.06 -26.61
CA ASP A 201 -7.25 3.27 -26.93
C ASP A 201 -7.34 2.81 -28.39
N PRO A 202 -8.05 1.69 -28.68
CA PRO A 202 -8.27 1.25 -30.06
C PRO A 202 -9.21 2.21 -30.80
N PRO A 203 -8.93 2.57 -32.07
CA PRO A 203 -9.87 3.34 -32.86
C PRO A 203 -11.03 2.46 -33.35
N THR A 204 -12.24 2.94 -33.05
CA THR A 204 -13.59 2.69 -33.61
C THR A 204 -13.87 1.36 -34.31
#